data_AF-A0A2E0ZNK3-F1
#
_entry.id   AF-A0A2E0ZNK3-F1
#
_cell.length_a   1.000
_cell.length_b   1.000
_cell.length_c   1.000
_cell.angle_alpha   90.00
_cell.angle_beta   90.00
_cell.angle_gamma   90.00
#
_symmetry.space_group_name_H-M   'P 1'
#
loop_
_entity.id
_entity.type
_entity.pdbx_description
1 polymer ?
#
loop_
_entity_poly.entity_id
_entity_poly.type
_entity_poly.pdbx_seq_one_letter_code
_entity_poly.pdbx_strand_id
1 'polypeptide(L)'
;MIDQTQTPIVTTVRPRSRLRPLRLRSVQAFQLALIFLAGLLLGWLVLGWVVWPVEWIDAVPANLRAADQRQFIILVAGEYAQSRDAAQAQQRLASWDEASLATLLAVMEQEAVNEATVTALVNLRQALAVPQAELTFWDTLLEQKLMVLSAVLGGLILLTAVALTFYPSMRRNQKRRARQRQLEAEEEALLQAARAAQLADATAQAAAETAAATPTNQPAVAETAVQTLSQPAQPVPEAQPAQPQQPQAEPPQTTAPAGHAQNEPKQPLAANPGEPPTAPANQPQPETAVPAAKPLLTEEEEEDEQGAADNAIQDILNSVFEDDDDAAHYESLLKGLDDINIMKLIKDVDQVAQQLRERRPKGKTAAPVRSNA
;
A
#
# COMPACT_ATOMS: atom_id res chain seq x y z
N MET A 1 64.55 12.89 72.74
CA MET A 1 63.85 14.03 72.13
C MET A 1 63.77 13.75 70.64
N ILE A 2 62.71 13.05 70.26
CA ILE A 2 62.39 12.41 68.98
C ILE A 2 60.91 12.80 68.77
N ASP A 3 60.32 13.01 67.60
CA ASP A 3 60.69 13.30 66.22
C ASP A 3 59.31 13.62 65.59
N GLN A 4 59.19 14.75 64.89
CA GLN A 4 57.92 15.22 64.34
C GLN A 4 57.62 14.51 63.03
N THR A 5 56.84 13.43 63.07
CA THR A 5 56.31 12.76 61.88
C THR A 5 55.02 13.44 61.44
N GLN A 6 55.17 14.37 60.50
CA GLN A 6 54.11 15.07 59.79
C GLN A 6 53.47 14.11 58.77
N THR A 7 52.24 13.67 59.01
CA THR A 7 51.47 12.83 58.08
C THR A 7 50.78 13.70 57.01
N PRO A 8 50.96 13.42 55.70
CA PRO A 8 50.30 14.18 54.65
C PRO A 8 48.82 13.79 54.51
N ILE A 9 47.93 14.77 54.70
CA ILE A 9 46.48 14.64 54.50
C ILE A 9 46.20 14.60 52.99
N VAL A 10 45.95 13.39 52.46
CA VAL A 10 45.51 13.18 51.08
C VAL A 10 44.07 13.68 50.93
N THR A 11 43.91 14.84 50.31
CA THR A 11 42.60 15.43 50.02
C THR A 11 42.04 14.78 48.76
N THR A 12 41.08 13.87 48.90
CA THR A 12 40.40 13.24 47.77
C THR A 12 39.42 14.25 47.13
N VAL A 13 39.84 14.82 46.00
CA VAL A 13 39.05 15.76 45.20
C VAL A 13 37.83 15.02 44.64
N ARG A 14 36.64 15.29 45.19
CA ARG A 14 35.37 14.78 44.63
C ARG A 14 35.13 15.38 43.23
N PRO A 15 34.87 14.56 42.21
CA PRO A 15 34.57 15.06 40.87
C PRO A 15 33.24 15.82 40.88
N ARG A 16 33.30 17.13 40.61
CA ARG A 16 32.14 17.99 40.37
C ARG A 16 31.32 17.43 39.21
N SER A 17 30.09 17.06 39.51
CA SER A 17 29.05 16.67 38.55
C SER A 17 28.88 17.75 37.49
N ARG A 18 29.37 17.45 36.28
CA ARG A 18 29.13 18.27 35.09
C ARG A 18 27.64 18.20 34.77
N LEU A 19 26.90 19.25 35.16
CA LEU A 19 25.55 19.50 34.69
C LEU A 19 25.58 19.58 33.16
N ARG A 20 25.08 18.54 32.49
CA ARG A 20 24.96 18.51 31.03
C ARG A 20 23.89 19.53 30.63
N PRO A 21 24.21 20.54 29.79
CA PRO A 21 23.21 21.50 29.34
C PRO A 21 22.21 20.80 28.39
N LEU A 22 21.01 20.54 28.89
CA LEU A 22 19.86 19.98 28.18
C LEU A 22 19.05 21.06 27.44
N ARG A 23 19.68 21.95 26.65
CA ARG A 23 18.96 23.10 26.06
C ARG A 23 19.13 23.35 24.56
N LEU A 24 19.56 22.37 23.77
CA LEU A 24 19.61 22.53 22.29
C LEU A 24 18.80 21.50 21.48
N ARG A 25 18.03 20.62 22.11
CA ARG A 25 17.23 19.61 21.39
C ARG A 25 15.84 20.09 20.96
N SER A 26 15.29 21.15 21.57
CA SER A 26 13.92 21.60 21.31
C SER A 26 13.76 22.28 19.95
N VAL A 27 14.74 23.08 19.53
CA VAL A 27 14.68 23.80 18.25
C VAL A 27 14.73 22.82 17.07
N GLN A 28 15.53 21.75 17.18
CA GLN A 28 15.58 20.70 16.16
C GLN A 28 14.30 19.88 16.12
N ALA A 29 13.68 19.61 17.27
CA ALA A 29 12.40 18.91 17.31
C ALA A 29 11.29 19.74 16.63
N PHE A 30 11.29 21.07 16.85
CA PHE A 30 10.31 21.96 16.23
C PHE A 30 10.51 22.08 14.71
N GLN A 31 11.76 22.16 14.24
CA GLN A 31 12.06 22.15 12.81
C GLN A 31 11.65 20.83 12.14
N LEU A 32 11.91 19.69 12.79
CA LEU A 32 11.46 18.39 12.26
C LEU A 32 9.93 18.28 12.22
N ALA A 33 9.23 18.80 13.22
CA ALA A 33 7.77 18.82 13.24
C ALA A 33 7.19 19.70 12.11
N LEU A 34 7.78 20.87 11.84
CA LEU A 34 7.38 21.74 10.74
C LEU A 34 7.61 21.11 9.37
N ILE A 35 8.77 20.48 9.16
CA ILE A 35 9.08 19.78 7.90
C ILE A 35 8.14 18.60 7.71
N PHE A 36 7.85 17.85 8.79
CA PHE A 36 6.91 16.74 8.75
C PHE A 36 5.49 17.22 8.39
N LEU A 37 5.02 18.30 9.02
CA LEU A 37 3.69 18.84 8.77
C LEU A 37 3.58 19.41 7.36
N ALA A 38 4.59 20.13 6.88
CA ALA A 38 4.66 20.62 5.51
C ALA A 38 4.67 19.47 4.50
N GLY A 39 5.45 18.41 4.76
CA GLY A 39 5.46 17.20 3.94
C GLY A 39 4.12 16.47 3.96
N LEU A 40 3.42 16.46 5.09
CA LEU A 40 2.09 15.86 5.21
C LEU A 40 1.03 16.65 4.45
N LEU A 41 1.02 17.98 4.58
CA LEU A 41 0.14 18.87 3.82
C LEU A 41 0.39 18.76 2.31
N LEU A 42 1.66 18.73 1.90
CA LEU A 42 2.02 18.62 0.48
C LEU A 42 1.71 17.22 -0.06
N GLY A 43 1.97 16.18 0.73
CA GLY A 43 1.57 14.81 0.41
C GLY A 43 0.06 14.70 0.27
N TRP A 44 -0.71 15.23 1.21
CA TRP A 44 -2.17 15.25 1.16
C TRP A 44 -2.69 15.99 -0.09
N LEU A 45 -2.11 17.14 -0.43
CA LEU A 45 -2.50 17.91 -1.60
C LEU A 45 -2.18 17.17 -2.91
N VAL A 46 -1.00 16.57 -3.00
CA VAL A 46 -0.61 15.76 -4.17
C VAL A 46 -1.48 14.52 -4.29
N LEU A 47 -1.82 13.87 -3.18
CA LEU A 47 -2.76 12.75 -3.19
C LEU A 47 -4.15 13.22 -3.66
N GLY A 48 -4.65 14.36 -3.15
CA GLY A 48 -5.95 14.89 -3.55
C GLY A 48 -6.04 15.23 -5.05
N TRP A 49 -4.97 15.76 -5.64
CA TRP A 49 -4.96 16.19 -7.04
C TRP A 49 -4.54 15.11 -8.03
N VAL A 50 -3.59 14.24 -7.68
CA VAL A 50 -3.07 13.21 -8.60
C VAL A 50 -3.87 11.92 -8.52
N VAL A 51 -4.37 11.55 -7.34
CA VAL A 51 -5.17 10.33 -7.18
C VAL A 51 -6.61 10.56 -7.65
N TRP A 52 -7.08 11.81 -7.66
CA TRP A 52 -8.43 12.17 -8.09
C TRP A 52 -8.42 13.19 -9.22
N PRO A 53 -7.94 12.84 -10.43
CA PRO A 53 -8.17 13.69 -11.59
C PRO A 53 -9.68 13.77 -11.81
N VAL A 54 -10.23 14.99 -11.69
CA VAL A 54 -11.65 15.23 -11.99
C VAL A 54 -11.79 15.27 -13.51
N GLU A 55 -11.90 14.09 -14.12
CA GLU A 55 -12.32 13.97 -15.50
C GLU A 55 -13.85 14.13 -15.54
N TRP A 56 -14.30 15.26 -16.07
CA TRP A 56 -15.71 15.45 -16.45
C TRP A 56 -15.93 14.64 -17.73
N ILE A 57 -16.07 13.33 -17.56
CA ILE A 57 -16.49 12.45 -18.65
C ILE A 57 -17.95 12.80 -18.90
N ASP A 58 -18.27 13.21 -20.12
CA ASP A 58 -19.66 13.38 -20.56
C ASP A 58 -20.45 12.16 -20.10
N ALA A 59 -21.48 12.37 -19.28
CA ALA A 59 -22.24 11.30 -18.65
C ALA A 59 -23.03 10.55 -19.72
N VAL A 60 -22.35 9.63 -20.39
CA VAL A 60 -22.94 8.72 -21.37
C VAL A 60 -24.01 7.91 -20.64
N PRO A 61 -25.15 7.56 -21.28
CA PRO A 61 -26.21 6.79 -20.64
C PRO A 61 -25.74 5.51 -19.94
N ALA A 62 -24.65 4.91 -20.41
CA ALA A 62 -24.00 3.74 -19.84
C ALA A 62 -23.30 3.99 -18.48
N ASN A 63 -22.96 5.24 -18.15
CA ASN A 63 -22.26 5.62 -16.92
C ASN A 63 -23.20 6.09 -15.80
N LEU A 64 -24.52 6.09 -16.02
CA LEU A 64 -25.47 6.44 -14.96
C LEU A 64 -25.46 5.39 -13.83
N ARG A 65 -26.11 5.71 -12.71
CA ARG A 65 -26.34 4.73 -11.64
C ARG A 65 -27.15 3.55 -12.18
N ALA A 66 -26.94 2.36 -11.60
CA ALA A 66 -27.62 1.14 -12.05
C ALA A 66 -29.16 1.26 -12.09
N ALA A 67 -29.77 2.04 -11.19
CA ALA A 67 -31.20 2.30 -11.21
C ALA A 67 -31.64 3.11 -12.45
N ASP A 68 -30.93 4.19 -12.76
CA ASP A 68 -31.24 5.06 -13.90
C ASP A 68 -30.96 4.35 -15.24
N GLN A 69 -29.90 3.53 -15.29
CA GLN A 69 -29.58 2.67 -16.42
C GLN A 69 -30.76 1.75 -16.79
N ARG A 70 -31.34 1.08 -15.79
CA ARG A 70 -32.51 0.21 -15.96
C ARG A 70 -33.70 1.01 -16.48
N GLN A 71 -33.95 2.19 -15.92
CA GLN A 71 -35.05 3.04 -16.34
C GLN A 71 -34.89 3.53 -17.78
N PHE A 72 -33.66 3.86 -18.19
CA PHE A 72 -33.34 4.21 -19.56
C PHE A 72 -33.61 3.05 -20.53
N ILE A 73 -33.23 1.82 -20.19
CA ILE A 73 -33.52 0.64 -21.04
C ILE A 73 -35.02 0.39 -21.14
N ILE A 74 -35.78 0.52 -20.05
CA ILE A 74 -37.25 0.40 -20.08
C ILE A 74 -37.85 1.45 -21.03
N LEU A 75 -37.36 2.69 -20.97
CA LEU A 75 -37.80 3.76 -21.85
C LEU A 75 -37.53 3.42 -23.32
N VAL A 76 -36.31 2.98 -23.64
CA VAL A 76 -35.92 2.60 -25.01
C VAL A 76 -36.72 1.38 -25.49
N ALA A 77 -36.94 0.38 -24.63
CA ALA A 77 -37.75 -0.80 -24.94
C ALA A 77 -39.21 -0.42 -25.21
N GLY A 78 -39.78 0.50 -24.43
CA GLY A 78 -41.13 1.03 -24.63
C GLY A 78 -41.25 1.79 -25.95
N GLU A 79 -40.30 2.68 -26.25
CA GLU A 79 -40.27 3.41 -27.52
C GLU A 79 -40.09 2.48 -28.72
N TYR A 80 -39.26 1.44 -28.59
CA TYR A 80 -39.12 0.40 -29.61
C TYR A 80 -40.41 -0.40 -29.81
N ALA A 81 -41.12 -0.74 -28.73
CA ALA A 81 -42.40 -1.45 -28.83
C ALA A 81 -43.45 -0.65 -29.62
N GLN A 82 -43.41 0.69 -29.52
CA GLN A 82 -44.32 1.59 -30.23
C GLN A 82 -43.87 1.90 -31.67
N SER A 83 -42.59 2.22 -31.88
CA SER A 83 -42.04 2.63 -33.19
C SER A 83 -41.65 1.45 -34.09
N ARG A 84 -41.25 0.32 -33.50
CA ARG A 84 -40.58 -0.82 -34.15
C ARG A 84 -39.32 -0.46 -34.95
N ASP A 85 -38.70 0.69 -34.64
CA ASP A 85 -37.47 1.11 -35.30
C ASP A 85 -36.23 0.58 -34.53
N ALA A 86 -35.70 -0.54 -35.01
CA ALA A 86 -34.53 -1.16 -34.41
C ALA A 86 -33.26 -0.32 -34.59
N ALA A 87 -33.16 0.46 -35.69
CA ALA A 87 -32.00 1.28 -35.97
C ALA A 87 -31.89 2.43 -34.98
N GLN A 88 -33.03 3.05 -34.63
CA GLN A 88 -33.08 4.11 -33.62
C GLN A 88 -32.70 3.58 -32.22
N ALA A 89 -33.23 2.42 -31.83
CA ALA A 89 -32.88 1.78 -30.56
C ALA A 89 -31.39 1.42 -30.49
N GLN A 90 -30.84 0.86 -31.57
CA GLN A 90 -29.41 0.55 -31.68
C GLN A 90 -28.56 1.81 -31.59
N GLN A 91 -28.95 2.90 -32.24
CA GLN A 91 -28.21 4.17 -32.17
C GLN A 91 -28.17 4.75 -30.75
N ARG A 92 -29.27 4.64 -29.98
CA ARG A 92 -29.31 5.10 -28.59
C ARG A 92 -28.49 4.22 -27.64
N LEU A 93 -28.41 2.94 -27.93
CA LEU A 93 -27.63 1.97 -27.14
C LEU A 93 -26.20 1.80 -27.67
N ALA A 94 -25.80 2.50 -28.73
CA ALA A 94 -24.49 2.35 -29.36
C ALA A 94 -23.30 2.71 -28.44
N SER A 95 -23.55 3.50 -27.38
CA SER A 95 -22.52 3.85 -26.39
C SER A 95 -22.29 2.76 -25.33
N TRP A 96 -23.12 1.72 -25.31
CA TRP A 96 -23.04 0.64 -24.35
C TRP A 96 -22.14 -0.48 -24.88
N ASP A 97 -21.37 -1.09 -23.99
CA ASP A 97 -20.65 -2.31 -24.34
C ASP A 97 -21.65 -3.47 -24.51
N GLU A 98 -21.49 -4.24 -25.59
CA GLU A 98 -22.44 -5.28 -26.00
C GLU A 98 -22.61 -6.37 -24.92
N ALA A 99 -21.54 -6.74 -24.22
CA ALA A 99 -21.59 -7.74 -23.15
C ALA A 99 -22.27 -7.20 -21.89
N SER A 100 -21.98 -5.95 -21.52
CA SER A 100 -22.64 -5.29 -20.39
C SER A 100 -24.15 -5.13 -20.62
N LEU A 101 -24.54 -4.73 -21.83
CA LEU A 101 -25.93 -4.54 -22.23
C LEU A 101 -26.69 -5.87 -22.21
N ALA A 102 -26.12 -6.92 -22.81
CA ALA A 102 -26.68 -8.26 -22.76
C ALA A 102 -26.93 -8.76 -21.33
N THR A 103 -25.95 -8.54 -20.44
CA THR A 103 -26.04 -8.91 -19.03
C THR A 103 -27.16 -8.15 -18.33
N LEU A 104 -27.23 -6.84 -18.53
CA LEU A 104 -28.25 -6.01 -17.89
C LEU A 104 -29.66 -6.36 -18.38
N LEU A 105 -29.85 -6.58 -19.70
CA LEU A 105 -31.14 -7.06 -20.23
C LEU A 105 -31.53 -8.40 -19.61
N ALA A 106 -30.60 -9.36 -19.51
CA ALA A 106 -30.88 -10.66 -18.91
C ALA A 106 -31.31 -10.57 -17.43
N VAL A 107 -30.65 -9.70 -16.65
CA VAL A 107 -31.03 -9.43 -15.25
C VAL A 107 -32.40 -8.77 -15.18
N MET A 108 -32.68 -7.77 -16.03
CA MET A 108 -33.97 -7.10 -16.06
C MET A 108 -35.12 -8.00 -16.53
N GLU A 109 -34.88 -8.90 -17.48
CA GLU A 109 -35.86 -9.90 -17.92
C GLU A 109 -36.26 -10.83 -16.75
N GLN A 110 -35.32 -11.17 -15.86
CA GLN A 110 -35.58 -12.01 -14.69
C GLN A 110 -36.27 -11.27 -13.54
N GLU A 111 -35.93 -10.00 -13.32
CA GLU A 111 -36.49 -9.18 -12.24
C GLU A 111 -37.83 -8.53 -12.60
N ALA A 112 -38.16 -8.40 -13.89
CA ALA A 112 -39.38 -7.73 -14.33
C ALA A 112 -40.63 -8.52 -13.92
N VAL A 113 -41.46 -7.89 -13.08
CA VAL A 113 -42.74 -8.45 -12.62
C VAL A 113 -43.84 -8.31 -13.68
N ASN A 114 -43.74 -7.30 -14.56
CA ASN A 114 -44.74 -7.01 -15.57
C ASN A 114 -44.45 -7.74 -16.89
N GLU A 115 -45.41 -8.57 -17.32
CA GLU A 115 -45.33 -9.34 -18.58
C GLU A 115 -45.14 -8.45 -19.81
N ALA A 116 -45.73 -7.25 -19.83
CA ALA A 116 -45.56 -6.30 -20.92
C ALA A 116 -44.10 -5.82 -21.03
N THR A 117 -43.45 -5.56 -19.89
CA THR A 117 -42.04 -5.14 -19.84
C THR A 117 -41.12 -6.28 -20.26
N VAL A 118 -41.36 -7.50 -19.79
CA VAL A 118 -40.60 -8.69 -20.22
C VAL A 118 -40.69 -8.86 -21.73
N THR A 119 -41.89 -8.74 -22.30
CA THR A 119 -42.11 -8.87 -23.75
C THR A 119 -41.38 -7.77 -24.54
N ALA A 120 -41.41 -6.52 -24.05
CA ALA A 120 -40.68 -5.41 -24.67
C ALA A 120 -39.16 -5.62 -24.64
N LEU A 121 -38.61 -6.10 -23.52
CA LEU A 121 -37.19 -6.41 -23.37
C LEU A 121 -36.75 -7.56 -24.30
N VAL A 122 -37.52 -8.64 -24.38
CA VAL A 122 -37.23 -9.78 -25.27
C VAL A 122 -37.27 -9.35 -26.74
N ASN A 123 -38.25 -8.54 -27.13
CA ASN A 123 -38.35 -8.00 -28.49
C ASN A 123 -37.18 -7.08 -28.83
N LEU A 124 -36.78 -6.22 -27.89
CA LEU A 124 -35.61 -5.35 -28.04
C LEU A 124 -34.33 -6.19 -28.20
N ARG A 125 -34.12 -7.19 -27.33
CA ARG A 125 -32.97 -8.09 -27.39
C ARG A 125 -32.89 -8.82 -28.73
N GLN A 126 -34.02 -9.32 -29.22
CA GLN A 126 -34.09 -10.01 -30.51
C GLN A 126 -33.79 -9.07 -31.69
N ALA A 127 -34.21 -7.81 -31.60
CA ALA A 127 -33.97 -6.80 -32.63
C ALA A 127 -32.52 -6.35 -32.70
N LEU A 128 -31.85 -6.22 -31.55
CA LEU A 128 -30.42 -5.89 -31.50
C LEU A 128 -29.51 -7.10 -31.82
N ALA A 129 -30.07 -8.31 -31.92
CA ALA A 129 -29.34 -9.55 -32.19
C ALA A 129 -28.16 -9.79 -31.22
N VAL A 130 -28.27 -9.31 -29.99
CA VAL A 130 -27.20 -9.38 -28.99
C VAL A 130 -27.00 -10.84 -28.55
N PRO A 131 -25.77 -11.38 -28.59
CA PRO A 131 -25.49 -12.73 -28.11
C PRO A 131 -25.85 -12.86 -26.62
N GLN A 132 -26.32 -14.03 -26.20
CA GLN A 132 -26.61 -14.26 -24.78
C GLN A 132 -25.31 -14.11 -23.99
N ALA A 133 -25.28 -13.13 -23.08
CA ALA A 133 -24.15 -12.98 -22.16
C ALA A 133 -24.10 -14.21 -21.27
N GLU A 134 -23.16 -15.10 -21.55
CA GLU A 134 -22.67 -15.96 -20.49
C GLU A 134 -22.04 -15.02 -19.47
N LEU A 135 -22.64 -14.92 -18.28
CA LEU A 135 -22.11 -14.22 -17.12
C LEU A 135 -20.73 -14.81 -16.78
N THR A 136 -19.71 -14.34 -17.49
CA THR A 136 -18.37 -14.87 -17.32
C THR A 136 -17.82 -14.30 -16.04
N PHE A 137 -17.51 -15.21 -15.12
CA PHE A 137 -16.82 -15.02 -13.84
C PHE A 137 -15.66 -14.00 -13.84
N TRP A 138 -15.12 -13.63 -15.00
CA TRP A 138 -14.04 -12.66 -15.15
C TRP A 138 -14.45 -11.21 -14.84
N ASP A 139 -15.72 -10.81 -15.00
CA ASP A 139 -16.17 -9.44 -14.70
C ASP A 139 -16.16 -9.13 -13.19
N THR A 140 -16.56 -10.09 -12.36
CA THR A 140 -16.45 -9.95 -10.90
C THR A 140 -14.99 -9.94 -10.42
N LEU A 141 -14.08 -10.55 -11.18
CA LEU A 141 -12.65 -10.56 -10.86
C LEU A 141 -11.94 -9.26 -11.27
N LEU A 142 -12.45 -8.57 -12.31
CA LEU A 142 -11.85 -7.33 -12.81
C LEU A 142 -12.21 -6.12 -11.92
N GLU A 143 -13.41 -6.09 -11.36
CA GLU A 143 -13.84 -5.06 -10.38
C GLU A 143 -13.03 -5.13 -9.07
N GLN A 144 -12.56 -6.33 -8.71
CA GLN A 144 -11.71 -6.56 -7.52
C GLN A 144 -10.25 -6.08 -7.69
N LYS A 145 -9.83 -5.71 -8.91
CA LYS A 145 -8.45 -5.34 -9.24
C LYS A 145 -8.01 -4.00 -8.63
N LEU A 146 -8.95 -3.06 -8.43
CA LEU A 146 -8.71 -1.78 -7.75
C LEU A 146 -8.39 -1.98 -6.25
N MET A 147 -9.03 -2.95 -5.61
CA MET A 147 -8.73 -3.31 -4.22
C MET A 147 -7.34 -3.94 -4.08
N VAL A 148 -6.94 -4.80 -5.01
CA VAL A 148 -5.60 -5.43 -4.98
C VAL A 148 -4.49 -4.42 -5.28
N LEU A 149 -4.70 -3.52 -6.24
CA LEU A 149 -3.70 -2.50 -6.61
C LEU A 149 -3.42 -1.54 -5.44
N SER A 150 -4.49 -1.10 -4.76
CA SER A 150 -4.36 -0.22 -3.58
C SER A 150 -3.66 -0.92 -2.40
N ALA A 151 -3.93 -2.21 -2.17
CA ALA A 151 -3.25 -2.99 -1.14
C ALA A 151 -1.74 -3.14 -1.41
N VAL A 152 -1.34 -3.37 -2.67
CA VAL A 152 0.08 -3.46 -3.06
C VAL A 152 0.78 -2.11 -2.90
N LEU A 153 0.15 -1.03 -3.33
CA LEU A 153 0.70 0.33 -3.22
C LEU A 153 0.85 0.75 -1.74
N GLY A 154 -0.16 0.46 -0.92
CA GLY A 154 -0.12 0.69 0.53
C GLY A 154 0.98 -0.11 1.22
N GLY A 155 1.17 -1.38 0.84
CA GLY A 155 2.25 -2.22 1.36
C GLY A 155 3.64 -1.67 1.04
N LEU A 156 3.82 -1.12 -0.16
CA LEU A 156 5.11 -0.56 -0.59
C LEU A 156 5.45 0.72 0.17
N ILE A 157 4.47 1.60 0.39
CA ILE A 157 4.63 2.81 1.23
C ILE A 157 5.01 2.42 2.67
N LEU A 158 4.33 1.43 3.25
CA LEU A 158 4.61 0.96 4.60
C LEU A 158 6.04 0.40 4.72
N LEU A 159 6.49 -0.34 3.72
CA LEU A 159 7.85 -0.88 3.66
C LEU A 159 8.90 0.23 3.57
N THR A 160 8.67 1.27 2.76
CA THR A 160 9.59 2.42 2.68
C THR A 160 9.65 3.19 4.00
N ALA A 161 8.52 3.37 4.70
CA ALA A 161 8.47 4.03 6.01
C ALA A 161 9.22 3.23 7.10
N VAL A 162 9.06 1.90 7.11
CA VAL A 162 9.81 1.01 8.01
C VAL A 162 11.31 1.09 7.70
N ALA A 163 11.70 1.05 6.43
CA ALA A 163 13.10 1.17 6.02
C ALA A 163 13.71 2.52 6.47
N LEU A 164 13.02 3.63 6.25
CA LEU A 164 13.48 4.97 6.64
C LEU A 164 13.63 5.16 8.16
N THR A 165 12.75 4.56 8.96
CA THR A 165 12.83 4.63 10.43
C THR A 165 13.92 3.71 10.99
N PHE A 166 14.10 2.51 10.43
CA PHE A 166 15.09 1.54 10.92
C PHE A 166 16.52 1.80 10.44
N TYR A 167 16.69 2.33 9.22
CA TYR A 167 18.01 2.58 8.61
C TYR A 167 18.96 3.42 9.49
N PRO A 168 18.56 4.58 10.07
CA PRO A 168 19.46 5.35 10.93
C PRO A 168 19.76 4.65 12.26
N SER A 169 18.85 3.81 12.77
CA SER A 169 19.08 3.02 13.99
C SER A 169 20.14 1.94 13.76
N MET A 170 20.06 1.24 12.63
CA MET A 170 21.02 0.22 12.26
C MET A 170 22.41 0.81 12.02
N ARG A 171 22.50 1.96 11.35
CA ARG A 171 23.78 2.68 11.14
C ARG A 171 24.41 3.18 12.43
N ARG A 172 23.61 3.60 13.43
CA ARG A 172 24.12 3.99 14.75
C ARG A 172 24.67 2.79 15.52
N ASN A 173 24.02 1.62 15.42
CA ASN A 173 24.49 0.40 16.05
C ASN A 173 25.78 -0.12 15.41
N GLN A 174 25.95 0.01 14.09
CA GLN A 174 27.21 -0.33 13.42
C GLN A 174 28.40 0.50 13.95
N LYS A 175 28.21 1.82 14.15
CA LYS A 175 29.26 2.66 14.74
C LYS A 175 29.61 2.26 16.18
N ARG A 176 28.63 1.79 16.95
CA ARG A 176 28.88 1.25 18.31
C ARG A 176 29.72 -0.03 18.26
N ARG A 177 29.44 -0.93 17.32
CA ARG A 177 30.23 -2.15 17.11
C ARG A 177 31.67 -1.85 16.66
N ALA A 178 31.87 -0.86 15.79
CA ALA A 178 33.21 -0.45 15.38
C ALA A 178 34.04 0.10 16.56
N ARG A 179 33.43 0.88 17.45
CA ARG A 179 34.09 1.37 18.66
C ARG A 179 34.42 0.25 19.65
N GLN A 180 33.54 -0.73 19.82
CA GLN A 180 33.83 -1.90 20.66
C GLN A 180 35.04 -2.67 20.13
N ARG A 181 35.10 -2.92 18.82
CA ARG A 181 36.27 -3.56 18.19
C ARG A 181 37.58 -2.78 18.38
N GLN A 182 37.51 -1.45 18.36
CA GLN A 182 38.68 -0.61 18.63
C GLN A 182 39.14 -0.72 20.08
N LEU A 183 38.21 -0.77 21.05
CA LEU A 183 38.54 -0.92 22.46
C LEU A 183 39.15 -2.31 22.75
N GLU A 184 38.60 -3.36 22.16
CA GLU A 184 39.14 -4.73 22.29
C GLU A 184 40.56 -4.82 21.68
N ALA A 185 40.78 -4.23 20.51
CA ALA A 185 42.10 -4.20 19.88
C ALA A 185 43.13 -3.38 20.69
N GLU A 186 42.68 -2.29 21.33
CA GLU A 186 43.53 -1.49 22.23
C GLU A 186 43.91 -2.28 23.49
N GLU A 187 42.96 -3.01 24.07
CA GLU A 187 43.22 -3.88 25.23
C GLU A 187 44.21 -5.01 24.89
N GLU A 188 44.03 -5.66 23.73
CA GLU A 188 44.97 -6.68 23.25
C GLU A 188 46.37 -6.11 22.99
N ALA A 189 46.47 -4.92 22.42
CA ALA A 189 47.76 -4.26 22.18
C ALA A 189 48.48 -3.92 23.49
N LEU A 190 47.74 -3.46 24.52
CA LEU A 190 48.31 -3.20 25.84
C LEU A 190 48.79 -4.48 26.52
N LEU A 191 48.04 -5.58 26.42
CA LEU A 191 48.45 -6.89 26.95
C LEU A 191 49.69 -7.43 26.24
N GLN A 192 49.78 -7.27 24.92
CA GLN A 192 50.95 -7.67 24.15
C GLN A 192 52.19 -6.84 24.52
N ALA A 193 52.04 -5.52 24.68
CA ALA A 193 53.12 -4.64 25.12
C ALA A 193 53.61 -5.00 26.54
N ALA A 194 52.69 -5.28 27.47
CA ALA A 194 53.04 -5.73 28.82
C ALA A 194 53.80 -7.06 28.81
N ARG A 195 53.37 -8.02 27.96
CA ARG A 195 54.07 -9.31 27.81
C ARG A 195 55.46 -9.15 27.20
N ALA A 196 55.62 -8.26 26.22
CA ALA A 196 56.92 -7.95 25.62
C ALA A 196 57.88 -7.35 26.67
N ALA A 197 57.40 -6.46 27.54
CA ALA A 197 58.20 -5.91 28.63
C ALA A 197 58.65 -6.98 29.63
N GLN A 198 57.76 -7.91 30.01
CA GLN A 198 58.13 -9.03 30.90
C GLN A 198 59.20 -9.95 30.30
N LEU A 199 59.16 -10.20 28.99
CA LEU A 199 60.19 -10.98 28.30
C LEU A 199 61.53 -10.24 28.25
N ALA A 200 61.52 -8.91 28.09
CA ALA A 200 62.73 -8.09 28.15
C ALA A 200 63.39 -8.14 29.54
N ASP A 201 62.60 -8.05 30.61
CA ASP A 201 63.12 -8.17 31.98
C ASP A 201 63.65 -9.58 32.28
N ALA A 202 62.96 -10.63 31.83
CA ALA A 202 63.41 -12.01 31.99
C ALA A 202 64.72 -12.30 31.24
N THR A 203 64.88 -11.76 30.03
CA THR A 203 66.13 -11.88 29.26
C THR A 203 67.28 -11.11 29.91
N ALA A 204 67.03 -9.95 30.51
CA ALA A 204 68.03 -9.22 31.29
C ALA A 204 68.48 -9.99 32.55
N GLN A 205 67.55 -10.64 33.26
CA GLN A 205 67.88 -11.49 34.41
C GLN A 205 68.69 -12.73 34.02
N ALA A 206 68.32 -13.42 32.94
CA ALA A 206 69.07 -14.56 32.43
C ALA A 206 70.50 -14.18 32.00
N ALA A 207 70.69 -13.00 31.40
CA ALA A 207 72.02 -12.50 31.05
C ALA A 207 72.87 -12.19 32.29
N ALA A 208 72.28 -11.66 33.36
CA ALA A 208 72.96 -11.41 34.62
C ALA A 208 73.38 -12.72 35.34
N GLU A 209 72.53 -13.74 35.31
CA GLU A 209 72.81 -15.05 35.90
C GLU A 209 73.92 -15.80 35.12
N THR A 210 73.96 -15.63 33.79
CA THR A 210 75.03 -16.20 32.95
C THR A 210 76.37 -15.48 33.16
N ALA A 211 76.38 -14.19 33.52
CA ALA A 211 77.60 -13.45 33.85
C ALA A 211 78.18 -13.81 35.24
N ALA A 212 77.36 -14.32 36.16
CA ALA A 212 77.81 -14.74 37.50
C ALA A 212 78.41 -16.16 37.54
N ALA A 213 78.14 -16.99 36.52
CA ALA A 213 78.73 -18.32 36.39
C ALA A 213 80.02 -18.27 35.57
N THR A 214 81.12 -17.85 36.19
CA THR A 214 82.48 -18.11 35.68
C THR A 214 82.99 -19.44 36.27
N PRO A 215 83.01 -20.56 35.53
CA PRO A 215 83.68 -21.77 36.00
C PRO A 215 85.18 -21.71 35.66
N THR A 216 86.01 -21.77 36.69
CA THR A 216 87.41 -22.19 36.56
C THR A 216 87.46 -23.72 36.55
N ASN A 217 88.13 -24.28 35.52
CA ASN A 217 88.72 -25.63 35.41
C ASN A 217 87.79 -26.87 35.29
N GLN A 218 87.76 -27.52 34.10
CA GLN A 218 88.55 -28.74 33.79
C GLN A 218 88.23 -29.32 32.38
N PRO A 219 89.16 -30.07 31.75
CA PRO A 219 89.06 -30.55 30.37
C PRO A 219 88.68 -32.04 30.23
N ALA A 220 88.21 -32.40 29.01
CA ALA A 220 88.11 -33.74 28.40
C ALA A 220 87.18 -34.76 29.12
N VAL A 221 86.30 -35.52 28.46
CA VAL A 221 86.55 -36.53 27.44
C VAL A 221 85.28 -36.72 26.57
N ALA A 222 85.48 -37.06 25.31
CA ALA A 222 84.45 -37.43 24.34
C ALA A 222 83.80 -38.79 24.66
N GLU A 223 82.48 -38.93 24.48
CA GLU A 223 81.91 -40.18 23.97
C GLU A 223 80.52 -39.99 23.32
N THR A 224 80.47 -40.47 22.09
CA THR A 224 79.36 -40.72 21.17
C THR A 224 78.25 -41.60 21.76
N ALA A 225 76.97 -41.27 21.55
CA ALA A 225 75.93 -42.28 21.22
C ALA A 225 74.59 -41.65 20.77
N VAL A 226 74.02 -42.34 19.78
CA VAL A 226 72.81 -42.11 18.99
C VAL A 226 71.52 -42.46 19.76
N GLN A 227 70.45 -41.67 19.63
CA GLN A 227 69.03 -42.11 19.61
C GLN A 227 68.13 -40.88 19.33
N THR A 228 67.48 -40.70 18.18
CA THR A 228 66.45 -41.51 17.49
C THR A 228 65.08 -41.49 18.18
N LEU A 229 64.07 -41.03 17.42
CA LEU A 229 62.60 -41.18 17.55
C LEU A 229 61.83 -40.26 18.52
N SER A 230 61.12 -39.27 17.96
CA SER A 230 59.64 -39.29 17.84
C SER A 230 59.08 -37.87 17.74
N GLN A 231 58.83 -37.44 16.51
CA GLN A 231 58.05 -36.25 16.18
C GLN A 231 56.69 -36.73 15.66
N PRO A 232 55.57 -36.53 16.38
CA PRO A 232 54.26 -36.70 15.78
C PRO A 232 53.84 -35.42 15.05
N ALA A 233 53.48 -35.67 13.81
CA ALA A 233 52.84 -34.85 12.81
C ALA A 233 51.66 -33.97 13.30
N GLN A 234 51.66 -32.73 12.77
CA GLN A 234 50.52 -32.00 12.15
C GLN A 234 49.40 -31.39 13.05
N PRO A 235 48.62 -30.39 12.56
CA PRO A 235 48.62 -29.81 11.21
C PRO A 235 48.79 -28.29 11.09
N VAL A 236 49.25 -27.95 9.89
CA VAL A 236 49.25 -26.68 9.19
C VAL A 236 47.82 -26.15 9.02
N PRO A 237 47.51 -24.90 9.35
CA PRO A 237 46.40 -24.18 8.74
C PRO A 237 46.84 -23.74 7.35
N GLU A 238 46.21 -24.39 6.36
CA GLU A 238 46.28 -24.13 4.94
C GLU A 238 46.11 -22.63 4.66
N ALA A 239 47.08 -22.10 3.91
CA ALA A 239 46.95 -20.82 3.24
C ALA A 239 45.77 -20.90 2.27
N GLN A 240 44.70 -20.19 2.58
CA GLN A 240 43.64 -19.92 1.61
C GLN A 240 44.22 -19.05 0.49
N PRO A 241 44.13 -19.48 -0.78
CA PRO A 241 44.63 -18.71 -1.89
C PRO A 241 43.79 -17.46 -2.09
N ALA A 242 44.49 -16.37 -2.37
CA ALA A 242 43.96 -15.15 -2.93
C ALA A 242 42.93 -15.46 -4.04
N GLN A 243 41.68 -15.08 -3.82
CA GLN A 243 40.74 -14.96 -4.93
C GLN A 243 41.10 -13.68 -5.72
N PRO A 244 41.29 -13.79 -7.04
CA PRO A 244 41.58 -12.65 -7.88
C PRO A 244 40.36 -11.73 -7.97
N GLN A 245 40.62 -10.45 -7.80
CA GLN A 245 39.77 -9.38 -8.31
C GLN A 245 39.61 -9.55 -9.82
N GLN A 246 38.37 -9.64 -10.30
CA GLN A 246 38.00 -9.38 -11.68
C GLN A 246 36.52 -8.93 -11.75
N PRO A 247 36.09 -8.27 -12.84
CA PRO A 247 35.51 -6.93 -12.79
C PRO A 247 34.00 -6.91 -13.05
N GLN A 248 33.43 -5.72 -12.90
CA GLN A 248 32.26 -5.18 -13.61
C GLN A 248 31.56 -6.13 -14.60
N ALA A 249 30.28 -6.38 -14.35
CA ALA A 249 29.31 -6.66 -15.40
C ALA A 249 28.04 -5.86 -15.11
N GLU A 250 27.90 -4.75 -15.83
CA GLU A 250 26.63 -4.11 -16.12
C GLU A 250 25.65 -5.14 -16.73
N PRO A 251 24.36 -5.13 -16.40
CA PRO A 251 23.37 -5.72 -17.28
C PRO A 251 23.19 -4.80 -18.50
N PRO A 252 23.24 -5.34 -19.73
CA PRO A 252 23.14 -4.57 -20.95
C PRO A 252 21.74 -4.01 -21.14
N GLN A 253 21.70 -2.74 -21.54
CA GLN A 253 20.61 -2.19 -22.32
C GLN A 253 20.60 -2.87 -23.70
N THR A 254 19.40 -2.96 -24.27
CA THR A 254 19.10 -2.96 -25.72
C THR A 254 19.14 -4.29 -26.47
N THR A 255 17.93 -4.83 -26.71
CA THR A 255 17.40 -5.28 -28.02
C THR A 255 15.87 -5.21 -27.88
N ALA A 256 15.08 -4.33 -28.51
CA ALA A 256 15.03 -3.88 -29.90
C ALA A 256 15.15 -5.03 -30.91
N PRO A 257 14.01 -5.58 -31.36
CA PRO A 257 13.85 -5.97 -32.75
C PRO A 257 13.15 -4.83 -33.50
N ALA A 258 13.88 -4.36 -34.52
CA ALA A 258 13.36 -3.54 -35.58
C ALA A 258 12.23 -4.26 -36.34
N GLY A 259 11.30 -3.45 -36.83
CA GLY A 259 10.66 -3.67 -38.12
C GLY A 259 9.32 -4.38 -38.08
N HIS A 260 8.23 -3.61 -37.95
CA HIS A 260 7.14 -3.67 -38.91
C HIS A 260 6.90 -2.24 -39.42
N ALA A 261 7.35 -2.04 -40.65
CA ALA A 261 6.97 -0.93 -41.50
C ALA A 261 5.54 -1.15 -42.02
N GLN A 262 4.95 -0.05 -42.50
CA GLN A 262 3.86 0.00 -43.47
C GLN A 262 2.47 -0.43 -42.99
N ASN A 263 1.63 0.56 -42.64
CA ASN A 263 0.61 1.04 -43.57
C ASN A 263 -0.15 2.24 -42.99
N GLU A 264 0.27 3.44 -43.39
CA GLU A 264 -0.62 4.59 -43.51
C GLU A 264 -1.51 4.39 -44.75
N PRO A 265 -2.86 4.38 -44.63
CA PRO A 265 -3.69 4.84 -45.71
C PRO A 265 -3.77 6.36 -45.64
N LYS A 266 -2.97 6.95 -46.53
CA LYS A 266 -3.08 8.30 -47.09
C LYS A 266 -4.51 8.86 -47.00
N GLN A 267 -4.63 9.99 -46.30
CA GLN A 267 -5.64 11.00 -46.63
C GLN A 267 -5.37 11.52 -48.05
N PRO A 268 -6.35 11.49 -48.97
CA PRO A 268 -6.33 12.37 -50.12
C PRO A 268 -6.93 13.73 -49.72
N LEU A 269 -6.04 14.70 -49.51
CA LEU A 269 -6.36 16.11 -49.63
C LEU A 269 -6.45 16.45 -51.14
N ALA A 270 -7.68 16.67 -51.62
CA ALA A 270 -7.98 17.45 -52.82
C ALA A 270 -9.21 18.29 -52.44
N ALA A 271 -9.10 19.59 -52.18
CA ALA A 271 -8.96 20.66 -53.18
C ALA A 271 -10.00 20.55 -54.30
N ASN A 272 -11.18 21.15 -54.12
CA ASN A 272 -11.63 22.21 -55.03
C ASN A 272 -12.78 23.07 -54.41
N PRO A 273 -12.87 24.36 -54.79
CA PRO A 273 -13.70 25.39 -54.17
C PRO A 273 -15.07 25.54 -54.87
N GLY A 274 -16.03 26.11 -54.16
CA GLY A 274 -17.32 26.50 -54.74
C GLY A 274 -18.34 26.99 -53.72
N GLU A 275 -18.15 28.19 -53.18
CA GLU A 275 -19.28 29.08 -52.88
C GLU A 275 -19.87 29.60 -54.22
N PRO A 276 -21.04 30.25 -54.23
CA PRO A 276 -22.32 29.96 -53.57
C PRO A 276 -23.44 29.91 -54.67
N PRO A 277 -24.75 29.89 -54.35
CA PRO A 277 -25.40 31.20 -54.23
C PRO A 277 -26.62 31.26 -53.28
N THR A 278 -26.84 32.48 -52.78
CA THR A 278 -28.15 33.16 -52.59
C THR A 278 -29.20 32.60 -51.62
N ALA A 279 -29.41 33.42 -50.58
CA ALA A 279 -30.64 33.63 -49.81
C ALA A 279 -31.92 33.78 -50.70
N PRO A 280 -33.15 33.70 -50.15
CA PRO A 280 -33.68 34.75 -49.25
C PRO A 280 -34.40 34.17 -48.01
N ALA A 281 -34.22 34.74 -46.82
CA ALA A 281 -35.11 35.78 -46.29
C ALA A 281 -36.60 35.52 -46.59
N ASN A 282 -37.33 34.98 -45.61
CA ASN A 282 -38.76 35.27 -45.55
C ASN A 282 -39.28 35.42 -44.12
N GLN A 283 -40.17 36.39 -44.02
CA GLN A 283 -40.64 37.13 -42.86
C GLN A 283 -41.65 36.35 -41.99
N PRO A 284 -41.93 36.84 -40.77
CA PRO A 284 -43.01 36.35 -39.91
C PRO A 284 -44.39 36.93 -40.30
N GLN A 285 -45.45 36.28 -39.78
CA GLN A 285 -46.89 36.64 -39.71
C GLN A 285 -47.82 36.02 -40.79
N PRO A 286 -49.17 35.91 -40.58
CA PRO A 286 -49.99 36.26 -39.41
C PRO A 286 -50.97 35.17 -38.91
N GLU A 287 -51.35 35.34 -37.65
CA GLU A 287 -52.71 35.27 -37.09
C GLU A 287 -53.87 35.12 -38.12
N THR A 288 -54.58 33.98 -38.05
CA THR A 288 -55.93 33.85 -38.61
C THR A 288 -56.85 33.34 -37.51
N ALA A 289 -57.72 34.23 -37.05
CA ALA A 289 -58.82 33.96 -36.16
C ALA A 289 -59.99 33.25 -36.89
N VAL A 290 -60.96 32.84 -36.06
CA VAL A 290 -62.41 32.63 -36.34
C VAL A 290 -62.83 31.18 -36.68
N PRO A 291 -64.02 30.65 -36.25
CA PRO A 291 -64.94 31.02 -35.16
C PRO A 291 -65.40 29.84 -34.27
N ALA A 292 -66.11 30.24 -33.20
CA ALA A 292 -67.06 29.47 -32.42
C ALA A 292 -68.03 28.58 -33.22
N ALA A 293 -68.22 27.34 -32.75
CA ALA A 293 -69.47 26.59 -32.83
C ALA A 293 -69.53 25.56 -31.68
N LYS A 294 -70.28 25.90 -30.63
CA LYS A 294 -71.04 24.94 -29.80
C LYS A 294 -72.39 24.76 -30.53
N PRO A 295 -73.11 23.61 -30.46
CA PRO A 295 -73.45 23.00 -29.18
C PRO A 295 -73.64 21.46 -29.15
N LEU A 296 -73.78 20.96 -27.91
CA LEU A 296 -74.66 19.85 -27.50
C LEU A 296 -74.35 18.44 -28.04
N LEU A 297 -73.79 17.60 -27.16
CA LEU A 297 -74.41 16.32 -26.84
C LEU A 297 -73.91 15.81 -25.47
N THR A 298 -74.89 15.34 -24.73
CA THR A 298 -74.89 14.80 -23.38
C THR A 298 -74.53 13.32 -23.44
N GLU A 299 -73.50 12.91 -22.70
CA GLU A 299 -73.26 11.55 -22.16
C GLU A 299 -72.50 11.83 -20.83
N GLU A 300 -73.18 12.08 -19.72
CA GLU A 300 -73.75 11.12 -18.76
C GLU A 300 -72.79 9.99 -18.36
N GLU A 301 -72.16 10.21 -17.18
CA GLU A 301 -71.88 9.28 -16.09
C GLU A 301 -71.07 8.01 -16.39
N GLU A 302 -69.76 8.05 -16.11
CA GLU A 302 -68.98 6.94 -15.55
C GLU A 302 -67.56 7.43 -15.14
N GLU A 303 -67.47 8.30 -14.13
CA GLU A 303 -66.21 8.63 -13.47
C GLU A 303 -66.47 8.69 -11.96
N ASP A 304 -66.20 7.61 -11.23
CA ASP A 304 -66.04 7.62 -9.76
C ASP A 304 -65.49 6.28 -9.22
N GLU A 305 -64.46 5.67 -9.83
CA GLU A 305 -63.72 4.57 -9.16
C GLU A 305 -62.20 4.54 -9.41
N GLN A 306 -61.66 5.27 -10.39
CA GLN A 306 -60.21 5.22 -10.69
C GLN A 306 -59.34 6.14 -9.80
N GLY A 307 -59.93 7.13 -9.13
CA GLY A 307 -59.19 8.11 -8.31
C GLY A 307 -58.79 7.64 -6.90
N ALA A 308 -59.33 6.51 -6.42
CA ALA A 308 -59.03 6.00 -5.08
C ALA A 308 -57.75 5.14 -5.03
N ALA A 309 -57.41 4.45 -6.13
CA ALA A 309 -56.23 3.57 -6.18
C ALA A 309 -54.92 4.37 -6.31
N ASP A 310 -54.90 5.44 -7.11
CA ASP A 310 -53.70 6.25 -7.31
C ASP A 310 -53.30 7.06 -6.06
N ASN A 311 -54.29 7.48 -5.26
CA ASN A 311 -54.03 8.14 -3.98
C ASN A 311 -53.53 7.17 -2.91
N ALA A 312 -53.97 5.90 -2.90
CA ALA A 312 -53.46 4.89 -1.97
C ALA A 312 -52.00 4.50 -2.25
N ILE A 313 -51.59 4.48 -3.52
CA ILE A 313 -50.19 4.21 -3.89
C ILE A 313 -49.30 5.40 -3.55
N GLN A 314 -49.78 6.65 -3.74
CA GLN A 314 -49.04 7.84 -3.31
C GLN A 314 -48.91 7.96 -1.78
N ASP A 315 -49.93 7.57 -1.01
CA ASP A 315 -49.85 7.53 0.46
C ASP A 315 -48.87 6.47 0.97
N ILE A 316 -48.80 5.28 0.34
CA ILE A 316 -47.83 4.24 0.70
C ILE A 316 -46.41 4.68 0.33
N LEU A 317 -46.23 5.39 -0.79
CA LEU A 317 -44.92 5.90 -1.19
C LEU A 317 -44.45 7.05 -0.30
N ASN A 318 -45.32 7.99 0.08
CA ASN A 318 -44.95 9.05 1.01
C ASN A 318 -44.70 8.50 2.43
N SER A 319 -45.49 7.51 2.89
CA SER A 319 -45.28 6.80 4.15
C SER A 319 -43.92 6.09 4.29
N VAL A 320 -43.28 5.69 3.19
CA VAL A 320 -41.98 4.99 3.21
C VAL A 320 -40.80 5.97 3.22
N PHE A 321 -41.02 7.23 2.82
CA PHE A 321 -39.96 8.22 2.67
C PHE A 321 -40.09 9.45 3.59
N GLU A 322 -41.18 9.61 4.36
CA GLU A 322 -41.39 10.71 5.33
C GLU A 322 -40.95 10.41 6.77
N ASP A 323 -40.24 9.30 7.04
CA ASP A 323 -39.53 9.13 8.32
C ASP A 323 -38.23 9.96 8.34
N ASP A 324 -38.38 11.29 8.30
CA ASP A 324 -37.31 12.27 8.59
C ASP A 324 -36.80 12.18 10.06
N ASP A 325 -37.39 11.30 10.88
CA ASP A 325 -36.97 11.01 12.26
C ASP A 325 -35.76 10.05 12.35
N ASP A 326 -35.37 9.39 11.26
CA ASP A 326 -34.20 8.49 11.27
C ASP A 326 -32.87 9.24 11.42
N ALA A 327 -32.77 10.47 10.91
CA ALA A 327 -31.57 11.29 11.04
C ALA A 327 -31.24 11.59 12.51
N ALA A 328 -32.26 11.80 13.36
CA ALA A 328 -32.10 11.98 14.80
C ALA A 328 -31.71 10.68 15.51
N HIS A 329 -32.18 9.53 15.01
CA HIS A 329 -31.82 8.22 15.57
C HIS A 329 -30.36 7.86 15.30
N TYR A 330 -29.85 8.14 14.09
CA TYR A 330 -28.42 8.01 13.77
C TYR A 330 -27.54 8.97 14.57
N GLU A 331 -28.00 10.19 14.86
CA GLU A 331 -27.27 11.12 15.74
C GLU A 331 -27.16 10.58 17.17
N SER A 332 -28.19 9.91 17.68
CA SER A 332 -28.15 9.29 19.02
C SER A 332 -27.18 8.10 19.11
N LEU A 333 -27.06 7.33 18.03
CA LEU A 333 -26.12 6.20 17.94
C LEU A 333 -24.67 6.69 17.77
N LEU A 334 -24.46 7.80 17.06
CA LEU A 334 -23.13 8.40 16.89
C LEU A 334 -22.65 9.16 18.14
N LYS A 335 -23.55 9.81 18.90
CA LYS A 335 -23.20 10.50 20.16
C LYS A 335 -22.66 9.57 21.25
N GLY A 336 -22.95 8.27 21.17
CA GLY A 336 -22.40 7.26 22.07
C GLY A 336 -21.01 6.74 21.68
N LEU A 337 -20.57 6.96 20.44
CA LEU A 337 -19.30 6.43 19.92
C LEU A 337 -18.11 7.39 20.02
N ASP A 338 -18.37 8.69 20.23
CA ASP A 338 -17.31 9.73 20.20
C ASP A 338 -16.36 9.68 21.41
N ASP A 339 -16.69 8.86 22.42
CA ASP A 339 -15.87 8.66 23.63
C ASP A 339 -15.17 7.30 23.69
N ILE A 340 -15.10 6.57 22.57
CA ILE A 340 -14.23 5.40 22.45
C ILE A 340 -12.79 5.90 22.31
N ASN A 341 -12.17 6.21 23.45
CA ASN A 341 -10.77 6.56 23.52
C ASN A 341 -9.93 5.37 23.00
N ILE A 342 -9.48 5.47 21.75
CA ILE A 342 -8.67 4.46 21.06
C ILE A 342 -7.48 4.02 21.91
N MET A 343 -6.95 4.91 22.74
CA MET A 343 -5.82 4.63 23.61
C MET A 343 -6.18 3.75 24.83
N LYS A 344 -7.43 3.82 25.30
CA LYS A 344 -7.97 2.87 26.29
C LYS A 344 -8.20 1.50 25.65
N LEU A 345 -8.74 1.45 24.43
CA LEU A 345 -8.97 0.20 23.71
C LEU A 345 -7.67 -0.55 23.42
N ILE A 346 -6.60 0.15 22.99
CA ILE A 346 -5.27 -0.45 22.79
C ILE A 346 -4.73 -1.03 24.10
N LYS A 347 -4.90 -0.31 25.21
CA LYS A 347 -4.43 -0.75 26.52
C LYS A 347 -5.18 -2.00 27.03
N ASP A 348 -6.48 -2.05 26.80
CA ASP A 348 -7.33 -3.19 27.18
C ASP A 348 -6.97 -4.43 26.33
N VAL A 349 -6.70 -4.27 25.03
CA VAL A 349 -6.23 -5.36 24.16
C VAL A 349 -4.88 -5.91 24.61
N ASP A 350 -3.94 -5.04 24.98
CA ASP A 350 -2.62 -5.45 25.48
C ASP A 350 -2.75 -6.22 26.81
N GLN A 351 -3.66 -5.79 27.67
CA GLN A 351 -3.95 -6.45 28.94
C GLN A 351 -4.56 -7.85 28.74
N VAL A 352 -5.49 -8.01 27.79
CA VAL A 352 -6.05 -9.33 27.42
C VAL A 352 -4.98 -10.23 26.81
N ALA A 353 -4.11 -9.70 25.95
CA ALA A 353 -3.01 -10.45 25.36
C ALA A 353 -2.00 -10.96 26.41
N GLN A 354 -1.72 -10.15 27.45
CA GLN A 354 -0.90 -10.57 28.58
C GLN A 354 -1.58 -11.66 29.41
N GLN A 355 -2.87 -11.52 29.72
CA GLN A 355 -3.62 -12.56 30.45
C GLN A 355 -3.66 -13.89 29.70
N LEU A 356 -3.81 -13.87 28.37
CA LEU A 356 -3.76 -15.09 27.56
C LEU A 356 -2.36 -15.71 27.52
N ARG A 357 -1.30 -14.89 27.54
CA ARG A 357 0.09 -15.38 27.59
C ARG A 357 0.41 -16.04 28.93
N GLU A 358 -0.10 -15.50 30.04
CA GLU A 358 0.02 -16.11 31.36
C GLU A 358 -0.80 -17.39 31.51
N ARG A 359 -1.99 -17.42 30.89
CA ARG A 359 -2.86 -18.62 30.88
C ARG A 359 -2.42 -19.70 29.90
N ARG A 360 -1.47 -19.43 29.00
CA ARG A 360 -0.94 -20.47 28.11
C ARG A 360 -0.23 -21.51 28.98
N PRO A 361 -0.80 -22.71 29.17
CA PRO A 361 -0.21 -23.71 30.05
C PRO A 361 1.18 -24.01 29.50
N LYS A 362 2.22 -23.75 30.31
CA LYS A 362 3.61 -24.09 29.97
C LYS A 362 3.59 -25.54 29.55
N GLY A 363 3.78 -25.76 28.25
CA GLY A 363 3.67 -27.05 27.61
C GLY A 363 4.41 -28.06 28.47
N LYS A 364 3.64 -29.00 29.01
CA LYS A 364 4.13 -30.18 29.69
C LYS A 364 5.12 -30.81 28.73
N THR A 365 6.40 -30.60 28.98
CA THR A 365 7.53 -31.14 28.22
C THR A 365 7.22 -32.61 27.99
N ALA A 366 6.92 -32.95 26.74
CA ALA A 366 6.66 -34.31 26.32
C ALA A 366 7.85 -35.16 26.80
N ALA A 367 7.56 -36.11 27.68
CA ALA A 367 8.56 -37.04 28.16
C ALA A 367 9.20 -37.75 26.96
N PRO A 368 10.53 -37.92 26.93
CA PRO A 368 11.21 -38.59 25.84
C PRO A 368 10.65 -40.02 25.75
N VAL A 369 10.05 -40.32 24.60
CA VAL A 369 9.60 -41.66 24.23
C VAL A 369 10.84 -42.55 24.26
N ARG A 370 10.96 -43.39 25.29
CA ARG A 370 11.96 -44.47 25.35
C ARG A 370 11.62 -45.45 24.23
N SER A 371 12.43 -45.40 23.17
CA SER A 371 12.50 -46.44 22.15
C SER A 371 13.01 -47.73 22.82
N ASN A 372 12.13 -48.71 22.99
CA ASN A 372 12.55 -50.08 23.28
C ASN A 372 13.10 -50.70 21.99
N ALA A 373 14.36 -51.10 22.04
CA ALA A 373 14.99 -52.08 21.16
C ALA A 373 15.72 -53.08 22.06
#